data_AF-A0A3A0AQZ6-F1
#
_entry.id   AF-A0A3A0AQZ6-F1
#
_cell.length_a   1.000
_cell.length_b   1.000
_cell.length_c   1.000
_cell.angle_alpha   90.00
_cell.angle_beta   90.00
_cell.angle_gamma   90.00
#
_symmetry.space_group_name_H-M   'P 1'
#
loop_
_entity.id
_entity.type
_entity.pdbx_description
1 polymer ?
#
loop_
_entity_poly.entity_id
_entity_poly.type
_entity_poly.pdbx_seq_one_letter_code
_entity_poly.pdbx_strand_id
1 'polypeptide(L)'
;MQIIQPNQAIDFETNKRLLNRYRFIEYEMLRILAGWLPATAQMETKLAMGQLLWEDAQHVQHLYQRLREVQTPAFRPPGDPALEYLMAEAIHAPDERELLAGLFRVLKPALIAAYRWHLTQTFANPDAPTLYAFKHILVDEEEHVQWAADALADLPVGEWEHYIRELLAAAGGVTGREERYPTPAAPGCRKPFQAPREAARDSRFNLVNQKAGQVRTDPDAATRRQMEFENYSQEMLAAETVALIIYLSPLMPWAFTYDSARHCYDETRHCRLGIEWLAQHGLDYTQVPQNTRIYAWRSQYDPATQYTMLTMGNEVHAFPYRHESIATYKQYGDQLSIQYIHYDMADERQHVAYGKKWIPELLAKQGIDRPVQQFIDETVALWEAEYRSGLLPLHGKR
;
A
#
# COMPACT_ATOMS: atom_id res chain seq x y z
N MET A 1 -4.64 22.89 31.99
CA MET A 1 -5.61 22.16 31.15
C MET A 1 -6.33 23.20 30.31
N GLN A 2 -6.01 23.32 29.01
CA GLN A 2 -6.75 24.25 28.13
C GLN A 2 -8.14 23.65 27.93
N ILE A 3 -9.15 24.31 28.48
CA ILE A 3 -10.55 23.96 28.22
C ILE A 3 -10.85 24.49 26.82
N ILE A 4 -10.83 23.61 25.82
CA ILE A 4 -11.32 23.95 24.48
C ILE A 4 -12.83 24.12 24.61
N GLN A 5 -13.30 25.37 24.57
CA GLN A 5 -14.71 25.70 24.44
C GLN A 5 -15.05 25.65 22.94
N PRO A 6 -15.87 24.70 22.47
CA PRO A 6 -16.16 24.56 21.04
C PRO A 6 -16.93 25.78 20.53
N ASN A 7 -16.58 26.26 19.33
CA ASN A 7 -17.20 27.45 18.72
C ASN A 7 -18.63 27.16 18.21
N GLN A 8 -18.86 25.94 17.71
CA GLN A 8 -20.15 25.32 17.43
C GLN A 8 -20.05 23.89 17.97
N ALA A 9 -21.09 23.40 18.65
CA ALA A 9 -21.12 22.03 19.12
C ALA A 9 -21.52 21.09 17.98
N ILE A 10 -20.60 20.24 17.52
CA ILE A 10 -20.97 19.07 16.72
C ILE A 10 -21.69 18.09 17.64
N ASP A 11 -22.96 17.79 17.34
CA ASP A 11 -23.71 16.77 18.05
C ASP A 11 -23.21 15.35 17.72
N PHE A 12 -23.66 14.38 18.52
CA PHE A 12 -23.21 13.00 18.42
C PHE A 12 -23.48 12.38 17.04
N GLU A 13 -24.64 12.65 16.44
CA GLU A 13 -25.04 12.10 15.14
C GLU A 13 -24.21 12.70 14.00
N THR A 14 -23.95 14.00 14.05
CA THR A 14 -23.10 14.71 13.10
C THR A 14 -21.66 14.23 13.21
N ASN A 15 -21.13 14.04 14.42
CA ASN A 15 -19.79 13.49 14.64
C ASN A 15 -19.65 12.10 13.99
N LYS A 16 -20.57 11.20 14.31
CA LYS A 16 -20.61 9.84 13.72
C LYS A 16 -20.62 9.88 12.20
N ARG A 17 -21.44 10.74 11.58
CA ARG A 17 -21.48 10.91 10.12
C ARG A 17 -20.14 11.40 9.58
N LEU A 18 -19.52 12.41 10.19
CA LEU A 18 -18.24 12.97 9.77
C LEU A 18 -17.11 11.94 9.86
N LEU A 19 -16.97 11.25 10.99
CA LEU A 19 -15.98 10.18 11.17
C LEU A 19 -16.12 9.10 10.09
N ASN A 20 -17.36 8.73 9.75
CA ASN A 20 -17.63 7.74 8.71
C ASN A 20 -17.24 8.23 7.30
N ARG A 21 -17.39 9.54 7.01
CA ARG A 21 -16.93 10.15 5.76
C ARG A 21 -15.41 10.17 5.67
N TYR A 22 -14.73 10.60 6.73
CA TYR A 22 -13.25 10.64 6.76
C TYR A 22 -12.68 9.25 6.56
N ARG A 23 -13.17 8.29 7.32
CA ARG A 23 -12.75 6.88 7.23
C ARG A 23 -12.98 6.32 5.82
N PHE A 24 -14.07 6.71 5.16
CA PHE A 24 -14.33 6.30 3.77
C PHE A 24 -13.29 6.86 2.81
N ILE A 25 -12.96 8.15 2.89
CA ILE A 25 -11.96 8.78 2.02
C ILE A 25 -10.58 8.17 2.24
N GLU A 26 -10.12 8.09 3.49
CA GLU A 26 -8.82 7.47 3.84
C GLU A 26 -8.73 6.02 3.36
N TYR A 27 -9.79 5.24 3.54
CA TYR A 27 -9.83 3.85 3.07
C TYR A 27 -9.78 3.73 1.55
N GLU A 28 -10.51 4.59 0.82
CA GLU A 28 -10.47 4.57 -0.64
C GLU A 28 -9.13 5.08 -1.19
N MET A 29 -8.50 6.08 -0.56
CA MET A 29 -7.14 6.52 -0.93
C MET A 29 -6.12 5.39 -0.78
N LEU A 30 -6.12 4.68 0.35
CA LEU A 30 -5.31 3.46 0.54
C LEU A 30 -5.52 2.47 -0.61
N ARG A 31 -6.77 2.18 -0.96
CA ARG A 31 -7.09 1.23 -2.04
C ARG A 31 -6.65 1.72 -3.41
N ILE A 32 -6.76 3.02 -3.68
CA ILE A 32 -6.30 3.64 -4.92
C ILE A 32 -4.78 3.53 -5.02
N LEU A 33 -4.04 3.87 -3.96
CA LEU A 33 -2.58 3.75 -3.91
C LEU A 33 -2.14 2.29 -4.09
N ALA A 34 -2.82 1.34 -3.44
CA ALA A 34 -2.56 -0.08 -3.61
C ALA A 34 -2.80 -0.56 -5.06
N GLY A 35 -3.87 -0.09 -5.70
CA GLY A 35 -4.15 -0.37 -7.11
C GLY A 35 -3.05 0.17 -8.03
N TRP A 36 -2.62 1.42 -7.81
CA TRP A 36 -1.65 2.11 -8.65
C TRP A 36 -0.20 1.75 -8.39
N LEU A 37 0.15 1.19 -7.22
CA LEU A 37 1.54 0.89 -6.86
C LEU A 37 2.29 0.11 -7.96
N PRO A 38 1.72 -0.94 -8.59
CA PRO A 38 2.38 -1.65 -9.67
C PRO A 38 2.41 -0.88 -10.99
N ALA A 39 1.47 0.05 -11.22
CA ALA A 39 1.38 0.87 -12.44
C ALA A 39 2.38 2.04 -12.44
N THR A 40 2.74 2.55 -11.27
CA THR A 40 3.75 3.60 -11.09
C THR A 40 5.10 3.14 -11.64
N ALA A 41 5.86 3.98 -12.35
CA ALA A 41 7.17 3.57 -12.90
C ALA A 41 8.33 3.91 -11.96
N GLN A 42 8.33 5.13 -11.42
CA GLN A 42 9.45 5.67 -10.65
C GLN A 42 9.63 4.95 -9.31
N MET A 43 10.84 4.40 -9.06
CA MET A 43 11.11 3.61 -7.85
C MET A 43 10.90 4.41 -6.56
N GLU A 44 11.34 5.67 -6.51
CA GLU A 44 11.20 6.52 -5.32
C GLU A 44 9.72 6.78 -5.00
N THR A 45 8.91 6.95 -6.03
CA THR A 45 7.45 7.11 -5.91
C THR A 45 6.79 5.83 -5.41
N LYS A 46 7.21 4.65 -5.89
CA LYS A 46 6.74 3.36 -5.35
C LYS A 46 7.09 3.20 -3.86
N LEU A 47 8.32 3.56 -3.49
CA LEU A 47 8.77 3.52 -2.09
C LEU A 47 7.91 4.43 -1.21
N ALA A 48 7.61 5.64 -1.68
CA ALA A 48 6.72 6.56 -0.98
C ALA A 48 5.30 6.01 -0.91
N MET A 49 4.73 5.52 -2.01
CA MET A 49 3.37 4.96 -2.03
C MET A 49 3.18 3.82 -1.03
N GLY A 50 4.18 2.93 -0.88
CA GLY A 50 4.15 1.86 0.11
C GLY A 50 4.07 2.36 1.57
N GLN A 51 4.74 3.47 1.89
CA GLN A 51 4.62 4.13 3.19
C GLN A 51 3.26 4.83 3.34
N LEU A 52 2.90 5.66 2.36
CA LEU A 52 1.68 6.48 2.37
C LEU A 52 0.42 5.62 2.53
N LEU A 53 0.34 4.48 1.83
CA LEU A 53 -0.81 3.56 1.95
C LEU A 53 -0.91 2.90 3.33
N TRP A 54 0.23 2.66 4.00
CA TRP A 54 0.24 2.10 5.36
C TRP A 54 -0.13 3.14 6.41
N GLU A 55 0.31 4.39 6.24
CA GLU A 55 -0.08 5.51 7.09
C GLU A 55 -1.58 5.81 6.95
N ASP A 56 -2.14 5.79 5.73
CA ASP A 56 -3.58 5.81 5.50
C ASP A 56 -4.28 4.67 6.27
N ALA A 57 -3.66 3.49 6.34
CA ALA A 57 -4.19 2.38 7.13
C ALA A 57 -4.19 2.67 8.63
N GLN A 58 -3.18 3.37 9.15
CA GLN A 58 -3.15 3.86 10.52
C GLN A 58 -4.28 4.89 10.77
N HIS A 59 -4.52 5.79 9.82
CA HIS A 59 -5.60 6.78 9.92
C HIS A 59 -6.96 6.11 9.99
N VAL A 60 -7.21 5.18 9.06
CA VAL A 60 -8.44 4.38 9.04
C VAL A 60 -8.56 3.58 10.33
N GLN A 61 -7.47 3.03 10.88
CA GLN A 61 -7.51 2.28 12.13
C GLN A 61 -7.92 3.15 13.33
N HIS A 62 -7.39 4.37 13.46
CA HIS A 62 -7.80 5.32 14.50
C HIS A 62 -9.28 5.68 14.37
N LEU A 63 -9.74 6.00 13.15
CA LEU A 63 -11.14 6.33 12.89
C LEU A 63 -12.06 5.12 13.10
N TYR A 64 -11.62 3.93 12.70
CA TYR A 64 -12.35 2.66 12.86
C TYR A 64 -12.56 2.32 14.33
N GLN A 65 -11.50 2.43 15.15
CA GLN A 65 -11.61 2.22 16.60
C GLN A 65 -12.66 3.14 17.21
N ARG A 66 -12.64 4.43 16.84
CA ARG A 66 -13.64 5.38 17.32
C ARG A 66 -15.04 5.05 16.81
N LEU A 67 -15.18 4.74 15.52
CA LEU A 67 -16.47 4.40 14.90
C LEU A 67 -17.10 3.17 15.56
N ARG A 68 -16.33 2.16 15.97
CA ARG A 68 -16.87 0.99 16.68
C ARG A 68 -17.56 1.31 17.99
N GLU A 69 -17.20 2.42 18.63
CA GLU A 69 -17.78 2.85 19.90
C GLU A 69 -19.09 3.62 19.70
N VAL A 70 -19.26 4.25 18.53
CA VAL A 70 -20.39 5.16 18.24
C VAL A 70 -21.29 4.69 17.10
N GLN A 71 -20.93 3.61 16.39
CA GLN A 71 -21.59 3.12 15.18
C GLN A 71 -21.45 1.59 15.03
N THR A 72 -22.56 0.95 14.62
CA THR A 72 -22.57 -0.46 14.21
C THR A 72 -23.32 -0.62 12.88
N PRO A 73 -22.74 -1.25 11.84
CA PRO A 73 -21.33 -1.64 11.73
C PRO A 73 -20.41 -0.41 11.57
N ALA A 74 -19.15 -0.52 12.02
CA ALA A 74 -18.17 0.56 11.92
C ALA A 74 -17.78 0.88 10.46
N PHE A 75 -17.66 -0.14 9.61
CA PHE A 75 -17.53 0.01 8.16
C PHE A 75 -18.91 -0.02 7.50
N ARG A 76 -19.27 1.08 6.83
CA ARG A 76 -20.45 1.18 5.96
C ARG A 76 -20.27 2.32 4.94
N PRO A 77 -21.04 2.36 3.85
CA PRO A 77 -21.01 3.50 2.92
C PRO A 77 -21.23 4.83 3.65
N PRO A 78 -20.66 5.95 3.15
CA PRO A 78 -20.83 7.27 3.74
C PRO A 78 -22.26 7.78 3.66
N GLY A 79 -23.10 7.19 2.79
CA GLY A 79 -24.47 7.66 2.55
C GLY A 79 -24.51 8.97 1.78
N ASP A 80 -23.49 9.22 0.95
CA ASP A 80 -23.37 10.40 0.11
C ASP A 80 -22.94 9.97 -1.30
N PRO A 81 -23.89 9.87 -2.24
CA PRO A 81 -23.61 9.41 -3.60
C PRO A 81 -22.56 10.25 -4.33
N ALA A 82 -22.46 11.55 -4.05
CA ALA A 82 -21.46 12.41 -4.69
C ALA A 82 -20.05 12.11 -4.16
N LEU A 83 -19.90 11.81 -2.87
CA LEU A 83 -18.63 11.39 -2.28
C LEU A 83 -18.22 9.99 -2.76
N GLU A 84 -19.17 9.07 -2.85
CA GLU A 84 -18.93 7.73 -3.39
C GLU A 84 -18.50 7.81 -4.86
N TYR A 85 -19.14 8.67 -5.65
CA TYR A 85 -18.77 8.92 -7.04
C TYR A 85 -17.38 9.56 -7.18
N LEU A 86 -17.04 10.55 -6.34
CA LEU A 86 -15.70 11.16 -6.31
C LEU A 86 -14.61 10.09 -6.11
N MET A 87 -14.75 9.23 -5.10
CA MET A 87 -13.72 8.21 -4.82
C MET A 87 -13.68 7.12 -5.90
N ALA A 88 -14.82 6.78 -6.49
CA ALA A 88 -14.87 5.88 -7.65
C ALA A 88 -14.17 6.48 -8.89
N GLU A 89 -14.22 7.80 -9.07
CA GLU A 89 -13.55 8.50 -10.18
C GLU A 89 -12.06 8.74 -9.92
N ALA A 90 -11.63 8.97 -8.68
CA ALA A 90 -10.26 9.33 -8.33
C ALA A 90 -9.20 8.31 -8.79
N ILE A 91 -9.56 7.04 -8.97
CA ILE A 91 -8.64 6.02 -9.47
C ILE A 91 -8.33 6.16 -10.97
N HIS A 92 -9.13 6.91 -11.74
CA HIS A 92 -9.10 6.94 -13.21
C HIS A 92 -8.19 8.04 -13.81
N ALA A 93 -7.11 8.36 -13.10
CA ALA A 93 -6.15 9.37 -13.53
C ALA A 93 -5.43 8.98 -14.84
N PRO A 94 -5.01 9.96 -15.67
CA PRO A 94 -4.29 9.70 -16.91
C PRO A 94 -2.92 9.02 -16.72
N ASP A 95 -2.26 9.29 -15.60
CA ASP A 95 -0.95 8.77 -15.22
C ASP A 95 -0.72 8.93 -13.70
N GLU A 96 0.42 8.42 -13.22
CA GLU A 96 0.79 8.41 -11.80
C GLU A 96 0.96 9.80 -11.20
N ARG A 97 1.42 10.80 -11.97
CA ARG A 97 1.67 12.14 -11.45
C ARG A 97 0.37 12.90 -11.25
N GLU A 98 -0.53 12.81 -12.22
CA GLU A 98 -1.88 13.38 -12.13
C GLU A 98 -2.72 12.68 -11.05
N LEU A 99 -2.55 11.37 -10.85
CA LEU A 99 -3.14 10.65 -9.72
C LEU A 99 -2.71 11.30 -8.39
N LEU A 100 -1.40 11.43 -8.18
CA LEU A 100 -0.85 12.00 -6.95
C LEU A 100 -1.26 13.48 -6.79
N ALA A 101 -1.36 14.25 -7.87
CA ALA A 101 -1.88 15.62 -7.81
C ALA A 101 -3.33 15.65 -7.28
N GLY A 102 -4.21 14.82 -7.84
CA GLY A 102 -5.60 14.71 -7.37
C GLY A 102 -5.70 14.31 -5.89
N LEU A 103 -4.95 13.29 -5.47
CA LEU A 103 -5.00 12.82 -4.09
C LEU A 103 -4.36 13.83 -3.11
N PHE A 104 -3.16 14.31 -3.39
CA PHE A 104 -2.34 15.04 -2.42
C PHE A 104 -2.39 16.57 -2.54
N ARG A 105 -2.87 17.15 -3.66
CA ARG A 105 -3.13 18.60 -3.79
C ARG A 105 -4.60 18.98 -3.61
N VAL A 106 -5.51 18.01 -3.64
CA VAL A 106 -6.94 18.25 -3.48
C VAL A 106 -7.51 17.52 -2.26
N LEU A 107 -7.47 16.19 -2.22
CA LEU A 107 -8.17 15.42 -1.17
C LEU A 107 -7.48 15.53 0.20
N LYS A 108 -6.17 15.29 0.29
CA LYS A 108 -5.40 15.37 1.54
C LYS A 108 -5.45 16.77 2.19
N PRO A 109 -5.23 17.89 1.45
CA PRO A 109 -5.40 19.22 2.04
C PRO A 109 -6.83 19.49 2.54
N ALA A 110 -7.84 18.97 1.84
CA ALA A 110 -9.24 19.09 2.27
C ALA A 110 -9.55 18.23 3.51
N LEU A 111 -8.91 17.06 3.66
CA LEU A 111 -8.96 16.24 4.87
C LEU A 111 -8.32 16.97 6.05
N ILE A 112 -7.12 17.53 5.89
CA ILE A 112 -6.45 18.35 6.92
C ILE A 112 -7.37 19.50 7.36
N ALA A 113 -7.95 20.24 6.41
CA ALA A 113 -8.88 21.32 6.71
C ALA A 113 -10.11 20.81 7.49
N ALA A 114 -10.67 19.67 7.10
CA ALA A 114 -11.80 19.03 7.78
C ALA A 114 -11.45 18.59 9.21
N TYR A 115 -10.30 17.93 9.41
CA TYR A 115 -9.83 17.51 10.74
C TYR A 115 -9.57 18.71 11.65
N ARG A 116 -8.85 19.74 11.16
CA ARG A 116 -8.58 20.97 11.92
C ARG A 116 -9.86 21.72 12.28
N TRP A 117 -10.80 21.81 11.35
CA TRP A 117 -12.11 22.38 11.65
C TRP A 117 -12.82 21.54 12.72
N HIS A 118 -12.92 20.22 12.54
CA HIS A 118 -13.62 19.34 13.49
C HIS A 118 -13.02 19.44 14.90
N LEU A 119 -11.69 19.45 15.05
CA LEU A 119 -11.01 19.68 16.33
C LEU A 119 -11.53 20.90 17.10
N THR A 120 -11.82 22.01 16.39
CA THR A 120 -12.31 23.26 17.01
C THR A 120 -13.80 23.25 17.38
N GLN A 121 -14.54 22.22 16.95
CA GLN A 121 -15.97 22.05 17.19
C GLN A 121 -16.31 20.87 18.11
N THR A 122 -15.33 20.01 18.40
CA THR A 122 -15.49 18.82 19.26
C THR A 122 -15.48 19.19 20.74
N PHE A 123 -16.39 18.61 21.52
CA PHE A 123 -16.38 18.77 22.97
C PHE A 123 -15.16 18.08 23.60
N ALA A 124 -14.32 18.85 24.28
CA ALA A 124 -13.02 18.41 24.79
C ALA A 124 -13.05 17.17 25.69
N ASN A 125 -14.08 17.01 26.52
CA ASN A 125 -14.18 15.90 27.47
C ASN A 125 -15.06 14.74 26.95
N PRO A 126 -16.32 14.95 26.54
CA PRO A 126 -17.19 13.87 26.04
C PRO A 126 -16.66 13.13 24.82
N ASP A 127 -15.89 13.81 23.96
CA ASP A 127 -15.37 13.24 22.71
C ASP A 127 -13.85 13.37 22.60
N ALA A 128 -13.16 13.33 23.75
CA ALA A 128 -11.71 13.24 23.83
C ALA A 128 -11.09 12.13 22.95
N PRO A 129 -11.71 10.95 22.77
CA PRO A 129 -11.17 9.92 21.87
C PRO A 129 -11.06 10.36 20.41
N THR A 130 -12.02 11.14 19.89
CA THR A 130 -11.95 11.71 18.54
C THR A 130 -10.81 12.71 18.42
N LEU A 131 -10.63 13.57 19.43
CA LEU A 131 -9.49 14.49 19.49
C LEU A 131 -8.15 13.75 19.51
N TYR A 132 -8.09 12.59 20.17
CA TYR A 132 -6.88 11.76 20.21
C TYR A 132 -6.55 11.18 18.83
N ALA A 133 -7.55 10.65 18.12
CA ALA A 133 -7.38 10.14 16.75
C ALA A 133 -6.80 11.22 15.81
N PHE A 134 -7.39 12.41 15.81
CA PHE A 134 -6.98 13.48 14.90
C PHE A 134 -5.56 14.00 15.15
N LYS A 135 -5.02 13.91 16.38
CA LYS A 135 -3.66 14.35 16.67
C LYS A 135 -2.61 13.56 15.90
N HIS A 136 -2.79 12.25 15.79
CA HIS A 136 -1.84 11.38 15.11
C HIS A 136 -2.03 11.48 13.59
N ILE A 137 -3.28 11.43 13.13
CA ILE A 137 -3.62 11.56 11.71
C ILE A 137 -3.05 12.87 11.11
N LEU A 138 -3.19 14.00 11.82
CA LEU A 138 -2.71 15.28 11.29
C LEU A 138 -1.20 15.39 11.15
N VAL A 139 -0.41 14.64 11.92
CA VAL A 139 1.05 14.64 11.78
C VAL A 139 1.41 14.06 10.41
N ASP A 140 0.92 12.86 10.13
CA ASP A 140 1.21 12.13 8.90
C ASP A 140 0.61 12.87 7.68
N GLU A 141 -0.65 13.33 7.75
CA GLU A 141 -1.30 14.07 6.65
C GLU A 141 -0.53 15.34 6.23
N GLU A 142 0.02 16.08 7.20
CA GLU A 142 0.83 17.27 6.91
C GLU A 142 2.16 16.90 6.23
N GLU A 143 2.78 15.80 6.64
CA GLU A 143 3.97 15.25 5.99
C GLU A 143 3.66 14.74 4.57
N HIS A 144 2.50 14.11 4.35
CA HIS A 144 2.05 13.65 3.03
C HIS A 144 1.91 14.79 2.04
N VAL A 145 1.26 15.88 2.45
CA VAL A 145 1.08 17.07 1.60
C VAL A 145 2.43 17.75 1.32
N GLN A 146 3.32 17.82 2.31
CA GLN A 146 4.65 18.38 2.11
C GLN A 146 5.50 17.54 1.15
N TRP A 147 5.48 16.21 1.31
CA TRP A 147 6.14 15.29 0.38
C TRP A 147 5.63 15.49 -1.06
N ALA A 148 4.31 15.60 -1.24
CA ALA A 148 3.73 15.80 -2.57
C ALA A 148 4.05 17.18 -3.16
N ALA A 149 4.21 18.22 -2.33
CA ALA A 149 4.65 19.52 -2.78
C ALA A 149 6.05 19.45 -3.44
N ASP A 150 6.96 18.66 -2.85
CA ASP A 150 8.30 18.45 -3.38
C ASP A 150 8.28 17.51 -4.61
N ALA A 151 7.60 16.37 -4.52
CA ALA A 151 7.54 15.36 -5.58
C ALA A 151 6.84 15.84 -6.87
N LEU A 152 5.94 16.82 -6.75
CA LEU A 152 5.16 17.36 -7.87
C LEU A 152 5.56 18.81 -8.21
N ALA A 153 6.65 19.35 -7.67
CA ALA A 153 7.00 20.77 -7.78
C ALA A 153 7.02 21.31 -9.23
N ASP A 154 7.40 20.46 -10.20
CA ASP A 154 7.45 20.77 -11.64
C ASP A 154 6.14 20.45 -12.40
N LEU A 155 5.15 19.81 -11.77
CA LEU A 155 3.86 19.49 -12.37
C LEU A 155 2.90 20.69 -12.25
N PRO A 156 2.49 21.32 -13.36
CA PRO A 156 1.48 22.38 -13.33
C PRO A 156 0.11 21.82 -12.95
N VAL A 157 -0.77 22.69 -12.43
CA VAL A 157 -2.17 22.31 -12.18
C VAL A 157 -2.85 22.02 -13.52
N GLY A 158 -3.29 20.77 -13.69
CA GLY A 158 -3.90 20.26 -14.92
C GLY A 158 -5.43 20.11 -14.85
N GLU A 159 -6.00 19.62 -15.95
CA GLU A 159 -7.44 19.34 -16.10
C GLU A 159 -7.92 18.30 -15.06
N TRP A 160 -7.09 17.28 -14.77
CA TRP A 160 -7.42 16.23 -13.81
C TRP A 160 -7.52 16.76 -12.37
N GLU A 161 -6.55 17.56 -11.92
CA GLU A 161 -6.60 18.19 -10.59
C GLU A 161 -7.87 19.07 -10.44
N HIS A 162 -8.22 19.81 -11.49
CA HIS A 162 -9.46 20.60 -11.51
C HIS A 162 -10.71 19.72 -11.39
N TYR A 163 -10.78 18.64 -12.15
CA TYR A 163 -11.89 17.68 -12.11
C TYR A 163 -12.09 17.08 -10.71
N ILE A 164 -11.02 16.65 -10.04
CA ILE A 164 -11.11 16.13 -8.65
C ILE A 164 -11.62 17.21 -7.70
N ARG A 165 -11.20 18.47 -7.88
CA ARG A 165 -11.67 19.61 -7.07
C ARG A 165 -13.15 19.91 -7.28
N GLU A 166 -13.64 19.85 -8.52
CA GLU A 166 -15.06 20.03 -8.83
C GLU A 166 -15.92 18.88 -8.30
N LEU A 167 -15.45 17.62 -8.39
CA LEU A 167 -16.10 16.47 -7.78
C LEU A 167 -16.18 16.60 -6.25
N LEU A 168 -15.11 17.08 -5.60
CA LEU A 168 -15.12 17.36 -4.17
C LEU A 168 -16.13 18.47 -3.81
N ALA A 169 -16.24 19.51 -4.61
CA ALA A 169 -17.25 20.57 -4.44
C ALA A 169 -18.67 20.03 -4.63
N ALA A 170 -18.91 19.11 -5.58
CA ALA A 170 -20.20 18.44 -5.75
C ALA A 170 -20.59 17.58 -4.53
N ALA A 171 -19.60 17.03 -3.83
CA ALA A 171 -19.79 16.30 -2.57
C ALA A 171 -20.03 17.20 -1.33
N GLY A 172 -19.98 18.53 -1.50
CA GLY A 172 -20.05 19.50 -0.40
C GLY A 172 -18.80 19.50 0.48
N GLY A 173 -17.64 19.21 -0.14
CA GLY A 173 -16.37 19.03 0.55
C GLY A 173 -16.29 17.72 1.34
N VAL A 174 -15.15 17.54 2.03
CA VAL A 174 -14.91 16.35 2.87
C VAL A 174 -15.95 16.24 3.98
N THR A 175 -16.40 17.37 4.54
CA THR A 175 -17.42 17.38 5.61
C THR A 175 -18.85 17.22 5.10
N GLY A 176 -19.10 17.47 3.81
CA GLY A 176 -20.44 17.49 3.20
C GLY A 176 -21.30 18.69 3.62
N ARG A 177 -20.70 19.70 4.25
CA ARG A 177 -21.39 20.87 4.83
C ARG A 177 -21.36 22.09 3.92
N GLU A 178 -20.50 22.10 2.91
CA GLU A 178 -20.35 23.22 1.99
C GLU A 178 -21.48 23.22 0.95
N GLU A 179 -21.64 24.35 0.25
CA GLU A 179 -22.55 24.43 -0.88
C GLU A 179 -22.17 23.39 -1.94
N ARG A 180 -23.18 22.66 -2.43
CA ARG A 180 -22.99 21.60 -3.42
C ARG A 180 -23.17 22.14 -4.82
N TYR A 181 -22.23 21.80 -5.68
CA TYR A 181 -22.25 22.15 -7.10
C TYR A 181 -22.70 20.95 -7.95
N PRO A 182 -23.14 21.16 -9.20
CA PRO A 182 -23.41 20.08 -10.12
C PRO A 182 -22.17 19.19 -10.34
N THR A 183 -22.37 17.88 -10.46
CA THR A 183 -21.28 16.95 -10.80
C THR A 183 -20.72 17.29 -12.18
N PRO A 184 -19.40 17.55 -12.31
CA PRO A 184 -18.78 17.83 -13.60
C PRO A 184 -18.80 16.60 -14.52
N ALA A 185 -18.69 16.84 -15.84
CA ALA A 185 -18.44 15.75 -16.79
C ALA A 185 -16.99 15.28 -16.70
N ALA A 186 -16.75 13.99 -16.95
CA ALA A 186 -15.41 13.44 -16.98
C ALA A 186 -14.53 14.15 -18.05
N PRO A 187 -13.30 14.55 -17.70
CA PRO A 187 -12.39 15.24 -18.61
C PRO A 187 -11.86 14.32 -19.71
N GLY A 188 -11.37 14.91 -20.80
CA GLY A 188 -10.82 14.15 -21.92
C GLY A 188 -9.56 13.36 -21.56
N CYS A 189 -8.83 13.79 -20.53
CA CYS A 189 -7.65 13.11 -20.02
C CYS A 189 -7.96 11.88 -19.15
N ARG A 190 -9.20 11.68 -18.67
CA ARG A 190 -9.57 10.54 -17.83
C ARG A 190 -9.26 9.21 -18.52
N LYS A 191 -8.57 8.30 -17.83
CA LYS A 191 -8.32 6.94 -18.32
C LYS A 191 -8.93 5.92 -17.36
N PRO A 192 -9.89 5.08 -17.81
CA PRO A 192 -10.38 3.98 -16.99
C PRO A 192 -9.21 3.15 -16.47
N PHE A 193 -9.20 2.93 -15.15
CA PHE A 193 -8.12 2.24 -14.47
C PHE A 193 -8.30 0.74 -14.64
N GLN A 194 -7.21 0.07 -14.95
CA GLN A 194 -7.13 -1.37 -14.94
C GLN A 194 -5.86 -1.77 -14.20
N ALA A 195 -5.99 -2.61 -13.18
CA ALA A 195 -4.83 -3.14 -12.46
C ALA A 195 -3.89 -3.81 -13.46
N PRO A 196 -2.61 -3.43 -13.49
CA PRO A 196 -1.71 -3.87 -14.55
C PRO A 196 -1.33 -5.34 -14.36
N ARG A 197 -1.17 -6.05 -15.47
CA ARG A 197 -0.62 -7.43 -15.49
C ARG A 197 0.90 -7.45 -15.44
N GLU A 198 1.55 -6.31 -15.57
CA GLU A 198 3.00 -6.15 -15.56
C GLU A 198 3.34 -4.93 -14.71
N ALA A 199 4.30 -5.06 -13.81
CA ALA A 199 4.74 -3.95 -12.98
C ALA A 199 5.64 -3.02 -13.79
N ALA A 200 5.36 -1.72 -13.74
CA ALA A 200 6.17 -0.70 -14.38
C ALA A 200 7.48 -0.48 -13.61
N ARG A 201 8.53 -0.11 -14.34
CA ARG A 201 9.82 0.37 -13.82
C ARG A 201 10.27 1.52 -14.71
N ASP A 202 10.89 2.54 -14.12
CA ASP A 202 11.41 3.68 -14.87
C ASP A 202 12.63 3.29 -15.74
N SER A 203 12.97 4.17 -16.69
CA SER A 203 13.95 3.89 -17.74
C SER A 203 15.39 3.72 -17.25
N ARG A 204 15.68 3.96 -15.96
CA ARG A 204 17.03 3.73 -15.39
C ARG A 204 17.30 2.23 -15.19
N PHE A 205 16.27 1.41 -15.05
CA PHE A 205 16.40 -0.02 -14.77
C PHE A 205 16.45 -0.89 -16.02
N ASN A 206 17.28 -1.93 -15.96
CA ASN A 206 17.30 -3.00 -16.95
C ASN A 206 16.34 -4.12 -16.53
N LEU A 207 15.32 -4.40 -17.34
CA LEU A 207 14.41 -5.52 -17.11
C LEU A 207 15.04 -6.83 -17.57
N VAL A 208 14.99 -7.86 -16.72
CA VAL A 208 15.50 -9.18 -17.06
C VAL A 208 14.46 -10.27 -16.84
N ASN A 209 14.48 -11.23 -17.75
CA ASN A 209 13.78 -12.50 -17.61
C ASN A 209 14.83 -13.58 -17.30
N GLN A 210 15.47 -13.46 -16.13
CA GLN A 210 16.42 -14.47 -15.68
C GLN A 210 15.68 -15.64 -15.04
N LYS A 211 16.28 -16.84 -15.16
CA LYS A 211 15.84 -17.99 -14.35
C LYS A 211 16.04 -17.64 -12.88
N ALA A 212 14.96 -17.33 -12.17
CA ALA A 212 14.97 -17.32 -10.71
C ALA A 212 15.50 -18.68 -10.23
N GLY A 213 16.48 -18.69 -9.33
CA GLY A 213 16.98 -19.92 -8.70
C GLY A 213 18.18 -20.63 -9.37
N GLN A 214 18.85 -20.06 -10.40
CA GLN A 214 20.15 -20.62 -10.79
C GLN A 214 21.23 -20.29 -9.75
N VAL A 215 21.65 -21.32 -9.01
CA VAL A 215 22.83 -21.28 -8.14
C VAL A 215 24.04 -20.95 -9.01
N ARG A 216 24.52 -19.70 -8.93
CA ARG A 216 25.86 -19.34 -9.39
C ARG A 216 26.86 -20.05 -8.47
N THR A 217 27.99 -20.49 -9.04
CA THR A 217 29.17 -21.00 -8.32
C THR A 217 29.31 -20.34 -6.95
N ASP A 218 29.50 -21.12 -5.89
CA ASP A 218 29.48 -20.63 -4.51
C ASP A 218 30.37 -19.38 -4.36
N PRO A 219 29.76 -18.17 -4.35
CA PRO A 219 30.53 -16.94 -4.44
C PRO A 219 31.24 -16.71 -3.11
N ASP A 220 32.34 -15.96 -3.15
CA ASP A 220 32.97 -15.49 -1.91
C ASP A 220 31.96 -14.68 -1.07
N ALA A 221 32.24 -14.53 0.22
CA ALA A 221 31.30 -13.90 1.16
C ALA A 221 30.94 -12.46 0.80
N ALA A 222 31.86 -11.69 0.19
CA ALA A 222 31.59 -10.31 -0.20
C ALA A 222 30.66 -10.26 -1.41
N THR A 223 30.91 -11.12 -2.40
CA THR A 223 30.04 -11.28 -3.58
C THR A 223 28.66 -11.79 -3.17
N ARG A 224 28.58 -12.77 -2.25
CA ARG A 224 27.30 -13.28 -1.72
C ARG A 224 26.50 -12.16 -1.03
N ARG A 225 27.15 -11.34 -0.22
CA ARG A 225 26.54 -10.20 0.47
C ARG A 225 25.98 -9.19 -0.51
N GLN A 226 26.76 -8.80 -1.52
CA GLN A 226 26.27 -7.88 -2.54
C GLN A 226 25.03 -8.46 -3.25
N MET A 227 25.08 -9.73 -3.67
CA MET A 227 23.92 -10.40 -4.30
C MET A 227 22.69 -10.42 -3.40
N GLU A 228 22.85 -10.56 -2.08
CA GLU A 228 21.74 -10.52 -1.13
C GLU A 228 21.06 -9.13 -1.11
N PHE A 229 21.83 -8.04 -1.11
CA PHE A 229 21.25 -6.68 -1.14
C PHE A 229 20.77 -6.24 -2.52
N GLU A 230 21.35 -6.78 -3.59
CA GLU A 230 20.76 -6.70 -4.94
C GLU A 230 19.39 -7.39 -4.99
N ASN A 231 19.23 -8.54 -4.33
CA ASN A 231 17.94 -9.23 -4.23
C ASN A 231 16.95 -8.44 -3.38
N TYR A 232 17.36 -7.91 -2.22
CA TYR A 232 16.52 -7.01 -1.41
C TYR A 232 16.01 -5.85 -2.27
N SER A 233 16.87 -5.19 -3.05
CA SER A 233 16.45 -4.05 -3.90
C SER A 233 15.37 -4.40 -4.95
N GLN A 234 15.15 -5.68 -5.24
CA GLN A 234 14.10 -6.16 -6.14
C GLN A 234 12.77 -6.48 -5.44
N GLU A 235 12.73 -6.51 -4.10
CA GLU A 235 11.54 -6.89 -3.31
C GLU A 235 10.35 -5.94 -3.45
N MET A 236 10.50 -4.83 -4.20
CA MET A 236 9.37 -4.05 -4.69
C MET A 236 8.32 -4.93 -5.40
N LEU A 237 8.72 -6.03 -6.05
CA LEU A 237 7.79 -7.00 -6.66
C LEU A 237 6.87 -7.69 -5.63
N ALA A 238 7.32 -7.83 -4.38
CA ALA A 238 6.53 -8.40 -3.29
C ALA A 238 5.55 -7.36 -2.77
N ALA A 239 6.00 -6.12 -2.55
CA ALA A 239 5.13 -4.99 -2.21
C ALA A 239 4.00 -4.81 -3.25
N GLU A 240 4.33 -4.82 -4.54
CA GLU A 240 3.37 -4.73 -5.65
C GLU A 240 2.36 -5.88 -5.66
N THR A 241 2.80 -7.08 -5.28
CA THR A 241 1.91 -8.24 -5.14
C THR A 241 0.90 -8.02 -4.01
N VAL A 242 1.37 -7.62 -2.82
CA VAL A 242 0.50 -7.38 -1.67
C VAL A 242 -0.48 -6.24 -1.97
N ALA A 243 -0.01 -5.17 -2.60
CA ALA A 243 -0.84 -4.05 -3.05
C ALA A 243 -1.94 -4.50 -4.03
N LEU A 244 -1.61 -5.35 -5.02
CA LEU A 244 -2.60 -5.92 -5.93
C LEU A 244 -3.63 -6.77 -5.16
N ILE A 245 -3.20 -7.58 -4.20
CA ILE A 245 -4.09 -8.41 -3.38
C ILE A 245 -5.07 -7.55 -2.58
N ILE A 246 -4.61 -6.43 -1.98
CA ILE A 246 -5.49 -5.46 -1.30
C ILE A 246 -6.55 -4.94 -2.27
N TYR A 247 -6.14 -4.52 -3.48
CA TYR A 247 -7.04 -3.97 -4.48
C TYR A 247 -8.08 -4.99 -4.97
N LEU A 248 -7.66 -6.24 -5.23
CA LEU A 248 -8.51 -7.32 -5.73
C LEU A 248 -9.41 -7.96 -4.68
N SER A 249 -9.28 -7.58 -3.40
CA SER A 249 -10.00 -8.21 -2.28
C SER A 249 -10.95 -7.25 -1.55
N PRO A 250 -11.87 -6.55 -2.24
CA PRO A 250 -12.74 -5.53 -1.63
C PRO A 250 -13.73 -6.08 -0.60
N LEU A 251 -13.94 -7.40 -0.56
CA LEU A 251 -14.87 -8.07 0.35
C LEU A 251 -14.20 -8.61 1.62
N MET A 252 -12.88 -8.46 1.75
CA MET A 252 -12.15 -8.86 2.95
C MET A 252 -12.44 -7.90 4.12
N PRO A 253 -12.41 -8.39 5.36
CA PRO A 253 -12.65 -7.55 6.53
C PRO A 253 -11.54 -6.48 6.67
N TRP A 254 -11.86 -5.36 7.34
CA TRP A 254 -10.89 -4.28 7.57
C TRP A 254 -9.55 -4.77 8.14
N ALA A 255 -9.59 -5.71 9.08
CA ALA A 255 -8.38 -6.25 9.69
C ALA A 255 -7.43 -6.92 8.67
N PHE A 256 -7.95 -7.47 7.57
CA PHE A 256 -7.12 -7.97 6.46
C PHE A 256 -6.42 -6.81 5.75
N THR A 257 -7.17 -5.79 5.32
CA THR A 257 -6.57 -4.63 4.65
C THR A 257 -5.52 -3.95 5.53
N TYR A 258 -5.77 -3.85 6.84
CA TYR A 258 -4.82 -3.27 7.79
C TYR A 258 -3.53 -4.09 7.90
N ASP A 259 -3.65 -5.42 8.08
CA ASP A 259 -2.49 -6.32 8.15
C ASP A 259 -1.72 -6.36 6.82
N SER A 260 -2.42 -6.40 5.69
CA SER A 260 -1.80 -6.40 4.36
C SER A 260 -1.18 -5.05 3.99
N ALA A 261 -1.72 -3.92 4.44
CA ALA A 261 -1.08 -2.62 4.26
C ALA A 261 0.26 -2.58 5.02
N ARG A 262 0.31 -3.17 6.22
CA ARG A 262 1.56 -3.33 6.97
C ARG A 262 2.55 -4.22 6.20
N HIS A 263 2.11 -5.38 5.73
CA HIS A 263 2.94 -6.28 4.90
C HIS A 263 3.46 -5.57 3.65
N CYS A 264 2.62 -4.85 2.92
CA CYS A 264 3.02 -4.10 1.73
C CYS A 264 4.12 -3.07 2.05
N TYR A 265 4.01 -2.36 3.17
CA TYR A 265 5.04 -1.41 3.59
C TYR A 265 6.32 -2.12 4.03
N ASP A 266 6.23 -3.27 4.68
CA ASP A 266 7.39 -4.07 5.09
C ASP A 266 8.22 -4.50 3.87
N GLU A 267 7.58 -5.03 2.83
CA GLU A 267 8.25 -5.34 1.55
C GLU A 267 8.85 -4.09 0.86
N THR A 268 8.18 -2.95 0.99
CA THR A 268 8.69 -1.67 0.49
C THR A 268 9.95 -1.24 1.25
N ARG A 269 9.96 -1.42 2.58
CA ARG A 269 11.13 -1.17 3.42
C ARG A 269 12.24 -2.15 3.08
N HIS A 270 11.95 -3.43 2.84
CA HIS A 270 12.98 -4.39 2.47
C HIS A 270 13.65 -4.02 1.13
N CYS A 271 12.88 -3.57 0.15
CA CYS A 271 13.41 -2.96 -1.08
C CYS A 271 14.34 -1.79 -0.77
N ARG A 272 13.91 -0.89 0.12
CA ARG A 272 14.71 0.25 0.56
C ARG A 272 15.99 -0.15 1.29
N LEU A 273 15.97 -1.21 2.12
CA LEU A 273 17.17 -1.74 2.79
C LEU A 273 18.24 -2.12 1.76
N GLY A 274 17.84 -2.79 0.67
CA GLY A 274 18.73 -3.12 -0.44
C GLY A 274 19.31 -1.88 -1.11
N ILE A 275 18.46 -0.92 -1.46
CA ILE A 275 18.86 0.34 -2.11
C ILE A 275 19.84 1.15 -1.23
N GLU A 276 19.52 1.32 0.04
CA GLU A 276 20.34 2.08 0.99
C GLU A 276 21.69 1.37 1.24
N TRP A 277 21.67 0.03 1.35
CA TRP A 277 22.90 -0.73 1.47
C TRP A 277 23.80 -0.56 0.26
N LEU A 278 23.26 -0.70 -0.96
CA LEU A 278 24.01 -0.51 -2.21
C LEU A 278 24.62 0.90 -2.28
N ALA A 279 23.82 1.93 -1.99
CA ALA A 279 24.26 3.31 -1.99
C ALA A 279 25.41 3.56 -0.98
N GLN A 280 25.32 3.01 0.23
CA GLN A 280 26.39 3.10 1.24
C GLN A 280 27.70 2.41 0.82
N HIS A 281 27.63 1.49 -0.14
CA HIS A 281 28.78 0.81 -0.72
C HIS A 281 29.23 1.40 -2.07
N GLY A 282 28.69 2.57 -2.45
CA GLY A 282 29.02 3.25 -3.71
C GLY A 282 28.49 2.53 -4.96
N LEU A 283 27.51 1.65 -4.79
CA LEU A 283 26.86 0.90 -5.86
C LEU A 283 25.57 1.62 -6.28
N ASP A 284 25.39 1.79 -7.59
CA ASP A 284 24.17 2.35 -8.16
C ASP A 284 23.09 1.26 -8.27
N TYR A 285 22.06 1.36 -7.42
CA TYR A 285 20.94 0.41 -7.40
C TYR A 285 20.17 0.34 -8.72
N THR A 286 20.23 1.37 -9.56
CA THR A 286 19.56 1.35 -10.88
C THR A 286 20.22 0.41 -11.87
N GLN A 287 21.48 0.02 -11.61
CA GLN A 287 22.20 -0.99 -12.40
C GLN A 287 21.79 -2.42 -12.04
N VAL A 288 21.08 -2.63 -10.93
CA VAL A 288 20.59 -3.95 -10.53
C VAL A 288 19.46 -4.37 -11.47
N PRO A 289 19.60 -5.48 -12.20
CA PRO A 289 18.54 -5.94 -13.09
C PRO A 289 17.25 -6.26 -12.33
N GLN A 290 16.11 -5.80 -12.85
CA GLN A 290 14.80 -5.98 -12.21
C GLN A 290 14.01 -7.11 -12.88
N ASN A 291 13.59 -8.12 -12.11
CA ASN A 291 12.81 -9.25 -12.62
C ASN A 291 11.29 -9.04 -12.45
N THR A 292 10.72 -8.06 -13.16
CA THR A 292 9.28 -7.77 -13.13
C THR A 292 8.40 -8.90 -13.64
N ARG A 293 8.98 -9.92 -14.29
CA ARG A 293 8.25 -11.12 -14.71
C ARG A 293 7.66 -11.89 -13.54
N ILE A 294 8.29 -11.87 -12.36
CA ILE A 294 7.74 -12.51 -11.16
C ILE A 294 6.36 -11.92 -10.83
N TYR A 295 6.24 -10.59 -10.84
CA TYR A 295 4.95 -9.93 -10.65
C TYR A 295 3.97 -10.33 -11.76
N ALA A 296 4.40 -10.30 -13.03
CA ALA A 296 3.53 -10.63 -14.15
C ALA A 296 2.97 -12.05 -14.07
N TRP A 297 3.83 -13.02 -13.73
CA TRP A 297 3.46 -14.40 -13.45
C TRP A 297 2.48 -14.49 -12.28
N ARG A 298 2.74 -13.83 -11.15
CA ARG A 298 1.88 -13.94 -9.97
C ARG A 298 0.52 -13.27 -10.19
N SER A 299 0.49 -12.10 -10.83
CA SER A 299 -0.73 -11.31 -11.09
C SER A 299 -1.80 -12.02 -11.93
N GLN A 300 -1.46 -13.15 -12.56
CA GLN A 300 -2.40 -13.92 -13.38
C GLN A 300 -3.35 -14.81 -12.57
N TYR A 301 -3.00 -15.10 -11.32
CA TYR A 301 -3.80 -15.95 -10.42
C TYR A 301 -4.78 -15.13 -9.58
N ASP A 302 -5.71 -15.80 -8.90
CA ASP A 302 -6.60 -15.16 -7.94
C ASP A 302 -5.84 -14.70 -6.68
N PRO A 303 -6.39 -13.75 -5.89
CA PRO A 303 -5.72 -13.20 -4.71
C PRO A 303 -5.32 -14.23 -3.66
N ALA A 304 -6.06 -15.35 -3.51
CA ALA A 304 -5.71 -16.39 -2.54
C ALA A 304 -4.46 -17.15 -2.99
N THR A 305 -4.37 -17.51 -4.27
CA THR A 305 -3.16 -18.13 -4.85
C THR A 305 -1.97 -17.16 -4.79
N GLN A 306 -2.15 -15.89 -5.17
CA GLN A 306 -1.09 -14.88 -5.10
C GLN A 306 -0.51 -14.76 -3.68
N TYR A 307 -1.37 -14.63 -2.67
CA TYR A 307 -0.94 -14.44 -1.29
C TYR A 307 -0.29 -15.70 -0.72
N THR A 308 -0.78 -16.89 -1.09
CA THR A 308 -0.20 -18.17 -0.68
C THR A 308 1.18 -18.37 -1.30
N MET A 309 1.37 -18.04 -2.58
CA MET A 309 2.70 -18.11 -3.22
C MET A 309 3.73 -17.22 -2.53
N LEU A 310 3.32 -16.01 -2.12
CA LEU A 310 4.20 -15.10 -1.39
C LEU A 310 4.46 -15.65 0.03
N THR A 311 3.41 -15.79 0.84
CA THR A 311 3.57 -16.08 2.28
C THR A 311 3.97 -17.50 2.63
N MET A 312 3.50 -18.51 1.90
CA MET A 312 3.83 -19.92 2.16
C MET A 312 4.94 -20.44 1.24
N GLY A 313 5.10 -19.82 0.06
CA GLY A 313 6.16 -20.12 -0.89
C GLY A 313 7.44 -19.33 -0.58
N ASN A 314 7.46 -18.04 -0.91
CA ASN A 314 8.67 -17.21 -0.77
C ASN A 314 9.18 -17.11 0.67
N GLU A 315 8.35 -16.64 1.61
CA GLU A 315 8.78 -16.19 2.95
C GLU A 315 9.24 -17.35 3.85
N VAL A 316 8.46 -18.44 3.89
CA VAL A 316 8.81 -19.66 4.66
C VAL A 316 10.17 -20.23 4.24
N HIS A 317 10.50 -20.16 2.95
CA HIS A 317 11.71 -20.76 2.41
C HIS A 317 12.94 -19.83 2.49
N ALA A 318 12.78 -18.58 2.94
CA ALA A 318 13.88 -17.63 3.09
C ALA A 318 14.68 -17.81 4.40
N PHE A 319 14.06 -18.32 5.48
CA PHE A 319 14.66 -18.36 6.81
C PHE A 319 16.01 -19.08 6.93
N PRO A 320 16.21 -20.30 6.35
CA PRO A 320 17.49 -20.99 6.47
C PRO A 320 18.67 -20.18 5.91
N TYR A 321 18.45 -19.54 4.76
CA TYR A 321 19.46 -18.72 4.09
C TYR A 321 19.87 -17.51 4.94
N ARG A 322 18.90 -16.82 5.57
CA ARG A 322 19.18 -15.64 6.43
C ARG A 322 20.05 -15.99 7.64
N HIS A 323 19.85 -17.17 8.25
CA HIS A 323 20.68 -17.63 9.36
C HIS A 323 22.15 -17.85 8.95
N GLU A 324 22.39 -18.39 7.75
CA GLU A 324 23.73 -18.56 7.17
C GLU A 324 24.38 -17.20 6.85
N SER A 325 23.63 -16.26 6.28
CA SER A 325 24.09 -14.88 6.03
C SER A 325 24.55 -14.20 7.32
N ILE A 326 23.75 -14.25 8.39
CA ILE A 326 24.10 -13.65 9.68
C ILE A 326 25.38 -14.27 10.27
N ALA A 327 25.51 -15.60 10.22
CA ALA A 327 26.70 -16.30 10.72
C ALA A 327 27.96 -15.87 9.95
N THR A 328 27.83 -15.70 8.63
CA THR A 328 28.89 -15.24 7.74
C THR A 328 29.28 -13.80 8.07
N TYR A 329 28.32 -12.87 8.15
CA TYR A 329 28.60 -11.44 8.36
C TYR A 329 29.15 -11.14 9.75
N LYS A 330 28.83 -11.96 10.75
CA LYS A 330 29.48 -11.91 12.07
C LYS A 330 30.99 -12.13 12.00
N GLN A 331 31.46 -13.00 11.10
CA GLN A 331 32.90 -13.24 10.93
C GLN A 331 33.63 -12.03 10.35
N TYR A 332 32.92 -11.19 9.57
CA TYR A 332 33.46 -9.97 8.96
C TYR A 332 33.20 -8.69 9.78
N GLY A 333 32.49 -8.79 10.92
CA GLY A 333 32.14 -7.64 11.73
C GLY A 333 31.14 -6.67 11.08
N ASP A 334 30.39 -7.12 10.07
CA ASP A 334 29.43 -6.29 9.33
C ASP A 334 28.11 -6.14 10.10
N GLN A 335 28.10 -5.18 11.02
CA GLN A 335 26.93 -4.93 11.86
C GLN A 335 25.71 -4.43 11.06
N LEU A 336 25.93 -3.69 9.98
CA LEU A 336 24.83 -3.13 9.19
C LEU A 336 24.00 -4.25 8.55
N SER A 337 24.66 -5.15 7.82
CA SER A 337 23.97 -6.26 7.16
C SER A 337 23.29 -7.20 8.15
N ILE A 338 23.91 -7.41 9.33
CA ILE A 338 23.30 -8.20 10.41
C ILE A 338 22.01 -7.54 10.92
N GLN A 339 22.02 -6.23 11.16
CA GLN A 339 20.82 -5.53 11.64
C GLN A 339 19.70 -5.57 10.60
N TYR A 340 20.02 -5.32 9.33
CA TYR A 340 19.03 -5.35 8.25
C TYR A 340 18.33 -6.71 8.15
N ILE A 341 19.11 -7.80 8.17
CA ILE A 341 18.55 -9.16 8.15
C ILE A 341 17.74 -9.46 9.41
N HIS A 342 18.12 -8.93 10.58
CA HIS A 342 17.35 -9.15 11.80
C HIS A 342 15.96 -8.53 11.76
N TYR A 343 15.82 -7.32 11.21
CA TYR A 343 14.52 -6.67 11.02
C TYR A 343 13.69 -7.41 9.98
N ASP A 344 14.27 -7.72 8.80
CA ASP A 344 13.64 -8.54 7.76
C ASP A 344 13.09 -9.86 8.33
N MET A 345 13.93 -10.64 9.03
CA MET A 345 13.48 -11.89 9.65
C MET A 345 12.35 -11.73 10.68
N ALA A 346 12.22 -10.55 11.31
CA ALA A 346 11.11 -10.28 12.22
C ALA A 346 9.81 -10.02 11.44
N ASP A 347 9.90 -9.26 10.37
CA ASP A 347 8.81 -8.96 9.46
C ASP A 347 8.34 -10.24 8.73
N GLU A 348 9.26 -11.06 8.21
CA GLU A 348 8.95 -12.34 7.54
C GLU A 348 8.19 -13.34 8.44
N ARG A 349 8.49 -13.37 9.74
CA ARG A 349 7.72 -14.20 10.69
C ARG A 349 6.28 -13.74 10.78
N GLN A 350 6.07 -12.43 10.73
CA GLN A 350 4.76 -11.82 10.78
C GLN A 350 4.00 -12.04 9.46
N HIS A 351 4.68 -11.95 8.32
CA HIS A 351 4.08 -12.20 7.01
C HIS A 351 3.55 -13.65 6.88
N VAL A 352 4.33 -14.64 7.33
CA VAL A 352 3.87 -16.05 7.42
C VAL A 352 2.67 -16.18 8.36
N ALA A 353 2.65 -15.46 9.49
CA ALA A 353 1.50 -15.46 10.39
C ALA A 353 0.26 -14.84 9.74
N TYR A 354 0.42 -13.76 8.95
CA TYR A 354 -0.64 -13.17 8.16
C TYR A 354 -1.17 -14.13 7.09
N GLY A 355 -0.30 -14.84 6.37
CA GLY A 355 -0.71 -15.87 5.42
C GLY A 355 -1.58 -16.94 6.08
N LYS A 356 -1.13 -17.52 7.21
CA LYS A 356 -1.89 -18.53 7.96
C LYS A 356 -3.26 -18.02 8.43
N LYS A 357 -3.33 -16.75 8.83
CA LYS A 357 -4.56 -16.11 9.29
C LYS A 357 -5.55 -15.86 8.14
N TRP A 358 -5.06 -15.37 7.00
CA TRP A 358 -5.92 -14.77 5.98
C TRP A 358 -6.19 -15.66 4.76
N ILE A 359 -5.37 -16.67 4.47
CA ILE A 359 -5.64 -17.61 3.38
C ILE A 359 -7.03 -18.28 3.52
N PRO A 360 -7.46 -18.79 4.70
CA PRO A 360 -8.80 -19.38 4.84
C PRO A 360 -9.94 -18.40 4.50
N GLU A 361 -9.80 -17.15 4.92
CA GLU A 361 -10.79 -16.10 4.65
C GLU A 361 -10.80 -15.70 3.17
N LEU A 362 -9.62 -15.58 2.54
CA LEU A 362 -9.50 -15.33 1.09
C LEU A 362 -10.19 -16.44 0.28
N LEU A 363 -9.94 -17.71 0.60
CA LEU A 363 -10.60 -18.84 -0.06
C LEU A 363 -12.13 -18.75 0.05
N ALA A 364 -12.63 -18.47 1.26
CA ALA A 364 -14.07 -18.32 1.50
C ALA A 364 -14.67 -17.15 0.70
N LYS A 365 -13.99 -15.98 0.63
CA LYS A 365 -14.46 -14.81 -0.13
C LYS A 365 -14.38 -14.99 -1.64
N GLN A 366 -13.44 -15.80 -2.13
CA GLN A 366 -13.31 -16.15 -3.55
C GLN A 366 -14.20 -17.33 -3.97
N GLY A 367 -14.92 -17.95 -3.02
CA GLY A 367 -15.76 -19.12 -3.30
C GLY A 367 -14.97 -20.38 -3.66
N ILE A 368 -13.71 -20.49 -3.20
CA ILE A 368 -12.85 -21.63 -3.44
C ILE A 368 -13.12 -22.69 -2.37
N ASP A 369 -13.90 -23.71 -2.73
CA ASP A 369 -14.25 -24.84 -1.86
C ASP A 369 -13.18 -25.94 -1.92
N ARG A 370 -12.02 -25.65 -1.30
CA ARG A 370 -10.92 -26.60 -1.13
C ARG A 370 -10.45 -26.57 0.32
N PRO A 371 -10.10 -27.73 0.94
CA PRO A 371 -9.47 -27.73 2.24
C PRO A 371 -8.22 -26.83 2.25
N VAL A 372 -8.10 -25.95 3.25
CA VAL A 372 -7.04 -24.94 3.32
C VAL A 372 -5.65 -25.55 3.13
N GLN A 373 -5.34 -26.62 3.86
CA GLN A 373 -4.03 -27.27 3.77
C GLN A 373 -3.76 -27.83 2.37
N GLN A 374 -4.75 -28.48 1.76
CA GLN A 374 -4.63 -28.98 0.39
C GLN A 374 -4.36 -27.84 -0.61
N PHE A 375 -5.07 -26.71 -0.47
CA PHE A 375 -4.83 -25.53 -1.32
C PHE A 375 -3.41 -24.98 -1.15
N ILE A 376 -2.92 -24.90 0.08
CA ILE A 376 -1.55 -24.46 0.38
C ILE A 376 -0.54 -25.40 -0.28
N ASP A 377 -0.68 -26.72 -0.07
CA ASP A 377 0.26 -27.72 -0.59
C ASP A 377 0.33 -27.68 -2.13
N GLU A 378 -0.82 -27.60 -2.80
CA GLU A 378 -0.90 -27.49 -4.26
C GLU A 378 -0.30 -26.16 -4.78
N THR A 379 -0.53 -25.05 -4.07
CA THR A 379 0.01 -23.75 -4.44
C THR A 379 1.52 -23.67 -4.22
N VAL A 380 2.03 -24.27 -3.15
CA VAL A 380 3.47 -24.38 -2.90
C VAL A 380 4.12 -25.28 -3.96
N ALA A 381 3.50 -26.41 -4.33
CA ALA A 381 4.00 -27.25 -5.42
C ALA A 381 4.06 -26.50 -6.77
N LEU A 382 3.05 -25.67 -7.07
CA LEU A 382 3.06 -24.78 -8.24
C LEU A 382 4.19 -23.76 -8.17
N TRP A 383 4.37 -23.13 -7.01
CA TRP A 383 5.49 -22.20 -6.76
C TRP A 383 6.85 -22.89 -6.95
N GLU A 384 7.05 -24.09 -6.42
CA GLU A 384 8.30 -24.84 -6.65
C GLU A 384 8.53 -25.15 -8.12
N ALA A 385 7.49 -25.59 -8.83
CA ALA A 385 7.56 -25.97 -10.23
C ALA A 385 7.87 -24.77 -11.15
N GLU A 386 7.35 -23.58 -10.85
CA GLU A 386 7.39 -22.44 -11.77
C GLU A 386 8.29 -21.28 -11.32
N TYR A 387 8.31 -20.98 -10.02
CA TYR A 387 9.12 -19.91 -9.44
C TYR A 387 10.56 -20.37 -9.21
N ARG A 388 10.77 -21.49 -8.48
CA ARG A 388 12.13 -21.97 -8.17
C ARG A 388 12.88 -22.49 -9.41
N SER A 389 12.16 -22.94 -10.43
CA SER A 389 12.74 -23.34 -11.72
C SER A 389 13.10 -22.16 -12.62
N GLY A 390 12.54 -20.98 -12.33
CA GLY A 390 12.66 -19.79 -13.16
C GLY A 390 11.87 -19.83 -14.47
N LEU A 391 10.90 -20.75 -14.62
CA LEU A 391 10.07 -20.86 -15.82
C LEU A 391 9.10 -19.67 -15.96
N LEU A 392 8.42 -19.31 -14.87
CA LEU A 392 7.47 -18.20 -14.78
C LEU A 392 6.57 -18.08 -16.03
N PRO A 393 5.72 -19.08 -16.34
CA PRO A 393 4.90 -19.07 -17.55
C PRO A 393 3.83 -17.98 -17.49
N LEU A 394 3.63 -17.26 -18.59
CA LEU A 394 2.52 -16.32 -18.73
C LEU A 394 1.42 -16.98 -19.55
N HIS A 395 0.25 -17.18 -18.94
CA HIS A 395 -0.92 -17.68 -19.65
C HIS A 395 -1.49 -16.56 -20.52
N GLY A 396 -1.88 -16.89 -21.77
CA GLY A 396 -2.44 -15.91 -22.70
C GLY A 396 -3.64 -15.15 -22.10
N LYS A 397 -3.84 -13.91 -22.54
CA LYS A 397 -4.97 -13.06 -22.11
C LYS A 397 -6.28 -13.81 -22.38
N ARG A 398 -7.02 -14.17 -21.32
CA ARG A 398 -8.45 -14.51 -21.45
C ARG A 398 -9.27 -13.23 -21.50
#